data_AF-A0A0F7S2D0-F1
#
_entry.id   AF-A0A0F7S2D0-F1
#
_cell.length_a   1.000
_cell.length_b   1.000
_cell.length_c   1.000
_cell.angle_alpha   90.00
_cell.angle_beta   90.00
_cell.angle_gamma   90.00
#
_symmetry.space_group_name_H-M   'P 1'
#
loop_
_entity.id
_entity.type
_entity.pdbx_description
1 polymer ?
#
loop_
_entity_poly.entity_id
_entity_poly.type
_entity_poly.pdbx_seq_one_letter_code
_entity_poly.pdbx_strand_id
1 'polypeptide(L)'
;MLKNCRAVTQQDALLSIDELLQLHDVGRPRPGSLPTQPNSASQQTQIILSSHLGSAYGLHYSSLEDPSEQGNFFGSPARGRERWDDAEWTPETPNCHTGDSTEPMWTIFSSLFSLTLDYIFMLPQANQAGQDAPTSAQYPTVTRLLRTHRTETLQPGVPRKGVCASDHIAIGAEIELT
;
A
#
# COMPACT_ATOMS: atom_id res chain seq x y z
N MET A 1 14.50 -13.02 -10.59
CA MET A 1 14.22 -14.18 -11.47
C MET A 1 12.79 -14.61 -11.21
N LEU A 2 11.82 -14.17 -12.02
CA LEU A 2 10.42 -14.54 -11.83
C LEU A 2 10.23 -15.98 -12.31
N LYS A 3 10.05 -16.92 -11.38
CA LYS A 3 9.75 -18.32 -11.72
C LYS A 3 8.25 -18.44 -12.03
N ASN A 4 7.90 -19.18 -13.09
CA ASN A 4 6.54 -19.50 -13.53
C ASN A 4 5.74 -18.38 -14.23
N CYS A 5 6.38 -17.34 -14.77
CA CYS A 5 5.67 -16.39 -15.63
C CYS A 5 5.58 -16.93 -17.07
N ARG A 6 4.37 -16.92 -17.66
CA ARG A 6 4.15 -17.08 -19.10
C ARG A 6 3.97 -15.72 -19.77
N ALA A 7 4.12 -15.65 -21.09
CA ALA A 7 3.76 -14.44 -21.83
C ALA A 7 2.29 -14.07 -21.58
N VAL A 8 2.02 -12.77 -21.45
CA VAL A 8 0.66 -12.25 -21.33
C VAL A 8 -0.15 -12.60 -22.57
N THR A 9 -1.41 -12.94 -22.34
CA THR A 9 -2.43 -13.21 -23.36
C THR A 9 -3.60 -12.25 -23.17
N GLN A 10 -4.43 -12.08 -24.19
CA GLN A 10 -5.62 -11.23 -24.09
C GLN A 10 -6.63 -11.72 -23.03
N GLN A 11 -6.59 -13.00 -22.67
CA GLN A 11 -7.46 -13.61 -21.66
C GLN A 11 -7.04 -13.26 -20.21
N ASP A 12 -5.84 -12.71 -20.00
CA ASP A 12 -5.37 -12.35 -18.67
C ASP A 12 -6.02 -11.07 -18.11
N ALA A 13 -6.88 -10.41 -18.91
CA ALA A 13 -7.61 -9.19 -18.53
C ALA A 13 -6.70 -8.10 -17.94
N LEU A 14 -5.45 -8.00 -18.44
CA LEU A 14 -4.53 -6.95 -18.02
C LEU A 14 -5.04 -5.59 -18.50
N LEU A 15 -4.81 -4.56 -17.69
CA LEU A 15 -5.10 -3.19 -18.05
C LEU A 15 -4.30 -2.78 -19.28
N SER A 16 -4.96 -2.14 -20.23
CA SER A 16 -4.31 -1.36 -21.28
C SER A 16 -3.52 -0.20 -20.68
N ILE A 17 -2.60 0.39 -21.45
CA ILE A 17 -1.85 1.57 -21.02
C ILE A 17 -2.79 2.72 -20.67
N ASP A 18 -3.88 2.91 -21.43
CA ASP A 18 -4.86 3.95 -21.14
C ASP A 18 -5.63 3.68 -19.84
N GLU A 19 -5.97 2.42 -19.56
CA GLU A 19 -6.61 2.03 -18.28
C GLU A 19 -5.64 2.15 -17.10
N LEU A 20 -4.36 1.86 -17.29
CA LEU A 20 -3.33 2.08 -16.29
C LEU A 20 -3.15 3.57 -16.00
N LEU A 21 -3.10 4.42 -17.03
CA LEU A 21 -3.04 5.87 -16.88
C LEU A 21 -4.30 6.42 -16.19
N GLN A 22 -5.48 5.87 -16.47
CA GLN A 22 -6.72 6.22 -15.78
C GLN A 22 -6.71 5.80 -14.30
N LEU A 23 -6.07 4.69 -13.94
CA LEU A 23 -5.92 4.30 -12.53
C LEU A 23 -5.18 5.38 -11.72
N HIS A 24 -4.29 6.14 -12.37
CA HIS A 24 -3.58 7.27 -11.77
C HIS A 24 -4.34 8.60 -11.86
N ASP A 25 -5.42 8.67 -12.65
CA ASP A 25 -6.31 9.83 -12.78
C ASP A 25 -7.67 9.54 -12.10
N VAL A 26 -7.60 9.31 -10.78
CA VAL A 26 -8.72 9.06 -9.85
C VAL A 26 -9.84 10.11 -9.88
N GLY A 27 -9.64 11.25 -10.56
CA GLY A 27 -10.64 12.31 -10.72
C GLY A 27 -11.56 12.14 -11.92
N ARG A 28 -11.31 11.19 -12.84
CA ARG A 28 -12.14 11.01 -14.05
C ARG A 28 -13.20 9.90 -13.90
N PRO A 29 -14.41 10.09 -14.48
CA PRO A 29 -15.41 9.02 -14.56
C PRO A 29 -14.87 7.81 -15.34
N ARG A 30 -15.25 6.59 -14.92
CA ARG A 30 -14.83 5.37 -15.61
C ARG A 30 -15.38 5.34 -17.05
N PRO A 31 -14.64 4.79 -18.03
CA PRO A 31 -15.19 4.52 -19.35
C PRO A 31 -16.41 3.61 -19.23
N GLY A 32 -17.57 4.07 -19.71
CA GLY A 32 -18.83 3.33 -19.66
C GLY A 32 -19.79 3.70 -18.51
N SER A 33 -19.40 4.57 -17.56
CA SER A 33 -20.37 5.22 -16.69
C SER A 33 -21.20 6.20 -17.53
N LEU A 34 -22.49 5.90 -17.73
CA LEU A 34 -23.40 6.80 -18.44
C LEU A 34 -23.33 8.20 -17.80
N PRO A 35 -23.14 9.27 -18.59
CA PRO A 35 -23.16 10.61 -18.04
C PRO A 35 -24.59 10.93 -17.59
N THR A 36 -24.80 11.04 -16.28
CA THR A 36 -25.95 11.76 -15.74
C THR A 36 -25.77 13.21 -16.15
N GLN A 37 -26.56 13.69 -17.13
CA GLN A 37 -26.47 15.06 -17.62
C GLN A 37 -26.61 16.07 -16.47
N PRO A 38 -25.65 16.99 -16.28
CA PRO A 38 -25.91 18.23 -15.56
C PRO A 38 -26.24 19.32 -16.57
N ASN A 39 -27.32 20.06 -16.28
CA ASN A 39 -27.66 21.30 -16.96
C ASN A 39 -26.48 22.28 -16.97
N SER A 40 -26.29 22.91 -18.11
CA SER A 40 -25.29 23.93 -18.41
C SER A 40 -25.30 25.10 -17.41
N ALA A 41 -24.24 25.25 -16.61
CA ALA A 41 -23.81 26.54 -16.09
C ALA A 41 -22.35 26.51 -15.60
N SER A 42 -21.53 27.39 -16.18
CA SER A 42 -20.24 27.90 -15.68
C SER A 42 -19.13 26.89 -15.32
N GLN A 43 -18.20 26.70 -16.27
CA GLN A 43 -16.87 26.13 -16.03
C GLN A 43 -16.03 27.08 -15.17
N GLN A 44 -16.08 26.91 -13.84
CA GLN A 44 -14.93 27.18 -13.00
C GLN A 44 -14.16 25.88 -12.88
N THR A 45 -12.95 25.87 -13.44
CA THR A 45 -11.98 24.79 -13.33
C THR A 45 -11.52 24.69 -11.88
N GLN A 46 -12.33 24.07 -11.02
CA GLN A 46 -11.86 23.62 -9.72
C GLN A 46 -10.76 22.60 -9.98
N ILE A 47 -9.56 22.91 -9.51
CA ILE A 47 -8.47 21.95 -9.37
C ILE A 47 -9.00 20.89 -8.41
N ILE A 48 -9.50 19.78 -8.95
CA ILE A 48 -9.78 18.59 -8.17
C ILE A 48 -8.42 18.16 -7.65
N LEU A 49 -8.15 18.42 -6.36
CA LEU A 49 -7.02 17.82 -5.67
C LEU A 49 -7.16 16.32 -5.89
N SER A 50 -6.27 15.75 -6.70
CA SER A 50 -6.23 14.31 -6.93
C SER A 50 -6.15 13.65 -5.56
N SER A 51 -7.20 12.95 -5.17
CA SER A 51 -7.23 12.15 -3.96
C SER A 51 -6.15 11.07 -4.13
N HIS A 52 -4.96 11.28 -3.56
CA HIS A 52 -3.85 10.35 -3.68
C HIS A 52 -4.29 8.92 -3.30
N LEU A 53 -3.67 7.89 -3.88
CA LEU A 53 -3.91 6.51 -3.45
C LEU A 53 -3.51 6.36 -1.98
N GLY A 54 -4.44 5.90 -1.14
CA GLY A 54 -4.18 5.59 0.27
C GLY A 54 -3.76 4.13 0.42
N SER A 55 -2.78 3.84 1.27
CA SER A 55 -2.47 2.46 1.67
C SER A 55 -3.27 2.10 2.91
N ALA A 56 -3.90 0.91 2.93
CA ALA A 56 -4.63 0.41 4.09
C ALA A 56 -3.73 0.37 5.34
N TYR A 57 -2.49 -0.06 5.20
CA TYR A 57 -1.55 -0.09 6.31
C TYR A 57 -1.00 1.32 6.63
N GLY A 58 -0.60 2.10 5.63
CA GLY A 58 -0.13 3.46 5.84
C GLY A 58 -1.14 4.36 6.58
N LEU A 59 -2.45 4.13 6.39
CA LEU A 59 -3.49 4.91 7.05
C LEU A 59 -3.89 4.38 8.43
N HIS A 60 -3.78 3.07 8.69
CA HIS A 60 -4.41 2.44 9.86
C HIS A 60 -3.48 1.58 10.72
N TYR A 61 -2.25 1.28 10.29
CA TYR A 61 -1.39 0.33 11.01
C TYR A 61 -0.91 0.88 12.36
N SER A 62 -0.65 2.19 12.44
CA SER A 62 -0.23 2.85 13.68
C SER A 62 -1.32 2.95 14.74
N SER A 63 -2.60 2.78 14.38
CA SER A 63 -3.72 2.82 15.34
C SER A 63 -3.99 1.47 16.02
N LEU A 64 -3.17 0.45 15.76
CA LEU A 64 -3.25 -0.83 16.46
C LEU A 64 -2.58 -0.70 17.84
N GLU A 65 -3.36 -0.82 18.92
CA GLU A 65 -2.90 -0.50 20.29
C GLU A 65 -2.51 -1.72 21.14
N ASP A 66 -3.08 -2.92 20.89
CA ASP A 66 -2.83 -4.11 21.74
C ASP A 66 -2.62 -5.42 20.95
N PRO A 67 -1.37 -5.92 20.81
CA PRO A 67 -0.14 -5.19 21.15
C PRO A 67 0.05 -3.99 20.20
N SER A 68 0.76 -2.97 20.69
CA SER A 68 1.11 -1.79 19.90
C SER A 68 2.12 -2.15 18.80
N GLU A 69 1.97 -1.52 17.63
CA GLU A 69 2.92 -1.62 16.51
C GLU A 69 4.04 -0.57 16.56
N GLN A 70 4.15 0.21 17.65
CA GLN A 70 5.23 1.18 17.81
C GLN A 70 6.60 0.51 17.64
N GLY A 71 7.44 1.14 16.82
CA GLY A 71 8.77 0.62 16.46
C GLY A 71 8.76 -0.50 15.42
N ASN A 72 7.60 -0.87 14.86
CA ASN A 72 7.45 -1.87 13.80
C ASN A 72 7.02 -1.22 12.45
N PHE A 73 7.45 0.01 12.22
CA PHE A 73 7.14 0.77 11.00
C PHE A 73 8.33 0.85 10.05
N PHE A 74 8.06 1.04 8.76
CA PHE A 74 9.06 1.33 7.74
C PHE A 74 9.91 2.55 8.12
N GLY A 75 9.28 3.60 8.65
CA GLY A 75 9.96 4.80 9.13
C GLY A 75 10.64 4.65 10.50
N SER A 76 10.56 3.50 11.16
CA SER A 76 11.08 3.33 12.52
C SER A 76 12.62 3.40 12.54
N PRO A 77 13.24 4.07 13.55
CA PRO A 77 14.69 4.15 13.65
C PRO A 77 15.38 2.78 13.83
N ALA A 78 14.67 1.82 14.44
CA ALA A 78 15.17 0.47 14.70
C ALA A 78 15.17 -0.44 13.45
N ARG A 79 14.76 0.07 12.28
CA ARG A 79 14.77 -0.69 11.04
C ARG A 79 16.22 -1.01 10.66
N GLY A 80 16.50 -2.32 10.64
CA GLY A 80 17.85 -2.83 10.42
C GLY A 80 18.29 -2.82 8.96
N ARG A 81 19.32 -3.61 8.67
CA ARG A 81 19.92 -3.75 7.34
C ARG A 81 18.92 -4.17 6.26
N GLU A 82 18.86 -3.41 5.17
CA GLU A 82 18.03 -3.76 4.01
C GLU A 82 18.67 -4.83 3.13
N ARG A 83 19.99 -4.80 2.94
CA ARG A 83 20.73 -5.70 2.05
C ARG A 83 21.82 -6.44 2.79
N TRP A 84 21.82 -7.77 2.73
CA TRP A 84 22.78 -8.58 3.47
C TRP A 84 24.23 -8.41 2.99
N ASP A 85 24.41 -8.00 1.74
CA ASP A 85 25.71 -7.78 1.10
C ASP A 85 26.18 -6.32 1.17
N ASP A 86 25.48 -5.45 1.90
CA ASP A 86 25.93 -4.08 2.15
C ASP A 86 27.13 -4.08 3.10
N ALA A 87 28.30 -3.73 2.56
CA ALA A 87 29.57 -3.70 3.28
C ALA A 87 29.72 -2.47 4.18
N GLU A 88 28.96 -1.40 3.91
CA GLU A 88 29.03 -0.14 4.65
C GLU A 88 28.05 -0.13 5.82
N TRP A 89 27.09 -1.06 5.85
CA TRP A 89 26.11 -1.14 6.92
C TRP A 89 26.73 -1.64 8.23
N THR A 90 26.45 -0.94 9.32
CA THR A 90 26.73 -1.33 10.70
C THR A 90 25.45 -1.26 11.55
N PRO A 91 25.40 -1.90 12.73
CA PRO A 91 24.25 -1.77 13.64
C PRO A 91 23.94 -0.33 14.06
N GLU A 92 24.91 0.59 13.96
CA GLU A 92 24.78 2.01 14.24
C GLU A 92 24.35 2.83 13.01
N THR A 93 24.33 2.23 11.81
CA THR A 93 23.81 2.90 10.61
C THR A 93 22.33 3.20 10.80
N PRO A 94 21.92 4.49 10.77
CA PRO A 94 20.53 4.85 10.95
C PRO A 94 19.71 4.39 9.74
N ASN A 95 18.42 4.12 9.96
CA ASN A 95 17.47 3.91 8.88
C ASN A 95 17.45 5.15 7.96
N CYS A 96 17.84 5.02 6.70
CA CYS A 96 17.80 6.13 5.74
C CYS A 96 16.37 6.54 5.34
N HIS A 97 15.37 5.75 5.73
CA HIS A 97 13.95 5.99 5.47
C HIS A 97 13.19 6.50 6.70
N THR A 98 13.87 7.08 7.70
CA THR A 98 13.17 7.69 8.84
C THR A 98 12.17 8.75 8.37
N GLY A 99 10.97 8.74 8.96
CA GLY A 99 9.92 9.71 8.67
C GLY A 99 8.57 9.23 9.18
N ASP A 100 7.50 9.92 8.79
CA ASP A 100 6.14 9.67 9.29
C ASP A 100 5.47 8.43 8.66
N SER A 101 6.22 7.59 7.94
CA SER A 101 5.68 6.37 7.33
C SER A 101 5.39 5.33 8.40
N THR A 102 4.11 5.00 8.50
CA THR A 102 3.52 3.99 9.39
C THR A 102 3.26 2.67 8.68
N GLU A 103 3.74 2.50 7.44
CA GLU A 103 3.73 1.20 6.75
C GLU A 103 4.48 0.14 7.58
N PRO A 104 4.20 -1.16 7.41
CA PRO A 104 4.90 -2.21 8.13
C PRO A 104 6.40 -2.16 7.84
N MET A 105 7.22 -2.49 8.84
CA MET A 105 8.68 -2.47 8.69
C MET A 105 9.18 -3.40 7.57
N TRP A 106 8.54 -4.57 7.45
CA TRP A 106 8.90 -5.59 6.47
C TRP A 106 7.65 -6.22 5.87
N THR A 107 7.61 -6.31 4.55
CA THR A 107 6.69 -7.21 3.83
C THR A 107 7.43 -8.27 3.02
N ILE A 108 8.75 -8.14 2.91
CA ILE A 108 9.70 -9.20 2.57
C ILE A 108 10.85 -9.21 3.57
N PHE A 109 11.25 -10.39 4.04
CA PHE A 109 12.37 -10.55 4.97
C PHE A 109 13.20 -11.78 4.59
N SER A 110 14.05 -11.65 3.57
CA SER A 110 14.85 -12.76 3.06
C SER A 110 16.27 -12.76 3.62
N SER A 111 17.00 -13.85 3.40
CA SER A 111 18.43 -13.92 3.72
C SER A 111 19.31 -13.02 2.85
N LEU A 112 18.76 -12.41 1.80
CA LEU A 112 19.48 -11.53 0.87
C LEU A 112 19.13 -10.06 1.12
N PHE A 113 17.85 -9.77 1.33
CA PHE A 113 17.36 -8.42 1.58
C PHE A 113 16.01 -8.42 2.32
N SER A 114 15.73 -7.31 3.02
CA SER A 114 14.51 -7.09 3.79
C SER A 114 13.97 -5.68 3.50
N LEU A 115 12.72 -5.58 3.06
CA LEU A 115 12.10 -4.35 2.56
C LEU A 115 10.58 -4.36 2.78
N THR A 116 9.96 -3.19 2.60
CA THR A 116 8.51 -3.04 2.45
C THR A 116 8.22 -2.87 0.96
N LEU A 117 7.64 -3.90 0.33
CA LEU A 117 7.35 -3.96 -1.11
C LEU A 117 5.89 -4.26 -1.44
N ASP A 118 5.16 -4.88 -0.52
CA ASP A 118 3.75 -5.23 -0.69
C ASP A 118 2.83 -4.19 -0.04
N TYR A 119 1.80 -3.76 -0.77
CA TYR A 119 0.85 -2.73 -0.37
C TYR A 119 -0.58 -3.17 -0.72
N ILE A 120 -1.54 -2.77 0.11
CA ILE A 120 -2.98 -2.82 -0.22
C ILE A 120 -3.45 -1.39 -0.45
N PHE A 121 -3.45 -0.96 -1.70
CA PHE A 121 -3.94 0.37 -2.04
C PHE A 121 -5.47 0.42 -2.04
N MET A 122 -6.00 1.50 -1.49
CA MET A 122 -7.41 1.83 -1.44
C MET A 122 -7.68 2.99 -2.36
N LEU A 123 -8.72 2.82 -3.19
CA LEU A 123 -9.23 3.90 -4.00
C LEU A 123 -10.14 4.78 -3.13
N PRO A 124 -10.08 6.11 -3.29
CA PRO A 124 -11.02 7.01 -2.63
C PRO A 124 -12.44 6.71 -3.09
N GLN A 125 -13.39 6.77 -2.17
CA GLN A 125 -14.82 6.74 -2.45
C GLN A 125 -15.17 7.96 -3.30
N ALA A 126 -15.96 7.74 -4.36
CA ALA A 126 -16.46 8.84 -5.16
C ALA A 126 -17.40 9.68 -4.30
N ASN A 127 -17.10 10.98 -4.15
CA ASN A 127 -18.03 11.91 -3.50
C ASN A 127 -19.39 11.81 -4.20
N GLN A 128 -20.46 11.55 -3.44
CA GLN A 128 -21.80 11.64 -4.00
C GLN A 128 -22.01 13.07 -4.51
N ALA A 129 -22.39 13.19 -5.78
CA ALA A 129 -22.62 14.49 -6.41
C ALA A 129 -23.65 15.29 -5.60
N GLY A 130 -23.20 16.38 -4.96
CA GLY A 130 -24.08 17.29 -4.21
C GLY A 130 -23.73 17.50 -2.73
N GLN A 131 -22.72 16.81 -2.19
CA GLN A 131 -22.17 17.16 -0.86
C GLN A 131 -20.97 18.09 -1.03
N ASP A 132 -21.03 19.27 -0.39
CA ASP A 132 -19.90 20.18 -0.25
C ASP A 132 -18.68 19.38 0.23
N ALA A 133 -17.63 19.38 -0.59
CA ALA A 133 -16.54 18.41 -0.51
C ALA A 133 -15.93 18.34 0.89
N PRO A 134 -15.88 17.16 1.54
CA PRO A 134 -14.98 17.00 2.67
C PRO A 134 -13.55 17.16 2.14
N THR A 135 -12.76 17.96 2.85
CA THR A 135 -11.38 18.33 2.54
C THR A 135 -10.38 17.16 2.64
N SER A 136 -10.86 15.93 2.88
CA SER A 136 -10.06 14.71 2.97
C SER A 136 -10.68 13.61 2.12
N ALA A 137 -9.84 12.94 1.31
CA ALA A 137 -10.25 11.76 0.56
C ALA A 137 -10.87 10.72 1.53
N GLN A 138 -12.11 10.33 1.29
CA GLN A 138 -12.78 9.28 2.06
C GLN A 138 -12.41 7.94 1.44
N TYR A 139 -11.81 7.02 2.20
CA TYR A 139 -11.51 5.66 1.74
C TYR A 139 -12.56 4.67 2.27
N PRO A 140 -12.68 3.47 1.66
CA PRO A 140 -13.40 2.36 2.28
C PRO A 140 -12.93 2.12 3.72
N THR A 141 -13.86 1.79 4.61
CA THR A 141 -13.56 1.59 6.03
C THR A 141 -12.75 0.31 6.21
N VAL A 142 -11.53 0.44 6.71
CA VAL A 142 -10.71 -0.70 7.18
C VAL A 142 -11.11 -1.03 8.60
N THR A 143 -11.71 -2.20 8.81
CA THR A 143 -12.16 -2.65 10.13
C THR A 143 -11.08 -3.41 10.88
N ARG A 144 -10.22 -4.15 10.15
CA ARG A 144 -9.12 -4.95 10.72
C ARG A 144 -7.93 -5.02 9.76
N LEU A 145 -6.74 -5.14 10.34
CA LEU A 145 -5.50 -5.44 9.63
C LEU A 145 -4.88 -6.72 10.19
N LEU A 146 -4.28 -7.52 9.30
CA LEU A 146 -3.38 -8.61 9.70
C LEU A 146 -2.07 -8.00 10.19
N ARG A 147 -1.74 -8.20 11.46
CA ARG A 147 -0.48 -7.71 12.04
C ARG A 147 0.73 -8.34 11.35
N THR A 148 1.78 -7.55 11.16
CA THR A 148 3.03 -8.04 10.59
C THR A 148 4.00 -8.47 11.69
N HIS A 149 4.98 -9.29 11.33
CA HIS A 149 5.96 -9.79 12.29
C HIS A 149 7.06 -8.76 12.53
N ARG A 150 7.51 -8.65 13.78
CA ARG A 150 8.70 -7.87 14.15
C ARG A 150 9.99 -8.56 13.68
N THR A 151 11.07 -7.78 13.56
CA THR A 151 12.38 -8.24 13.09
C THR A 151 12.87 -9.49 13.81
N GLU A 152 12.79 -9.53 15.14
CA GLU A 152 13.24 -10.64 15.98
C GLU A 152 12.57 -11.99 15.66
N THR A 153 11.32 -11.96 15.21
CA THR A 153 10.57 -13.17 14.81
C THR A 153 10.98 -13.65 13.42
N LEU A 154 11.33 -12.71 12.54
CA LEU A 154 11.69 -12.98 11.15
C LEU A 154 13.14 -13.45 10.99
N GLN A 155 14.02 -13.12 11.94
CA GLN A 155 15.42 -13.58 11.94
C GLN A 155 15.52 -15.12 11.90
N PRO A 156 16.47 -15.70 11.12
CA PRO A 156 17.49 -15.02 10.31
C PRO A 156 17.03 -14.62 8.90
N GLY A 157 15.75 -14.82 8.55
CA GLY A 157 15.24 -14.76 7.19
C GLY A 157 14.09 -15.75 6.96
N VAL A 158 13.27 -15.51 5.94
CA VAL A 158 12.30 -16.44 5.32
C VAL A 158 12.57 -16.54 3.81
N PRO A 159 12.17 -17.64 3.11
CA PRO A 159 11.46 -18.82 3.60
C PRO A 159 12.31 -19.70 4.52
N ARG A 160 11.63 -20.46 5.38
CA ARG A 160 12.23 -21.45 6.29
C ARG A 160 11.39 -22.72 6.27
N LYS A 161 12.04 -23.86 5.99
CA LYS A 161 11.38 -25.18 5.93
C LYS A 161 10.63 -25.44 7.24
N GLY A 162 9.33 -25.74 7.13
CA GLY A 162 8.46 -25.99 8.29
C GLY A 162 7.98 -24.74 9.03
N VAL A 163 8.32 -23.54 8.57
CA VAL A 163 7.91 -22.26 9.17
C VAL A 163 7.15 -21.40 8.15
N CYS A 164 7.81 -20.98 7.07
CA CYS A 164 7.20 -20.18 6.01
C CYS A 164 7.75 -20.62 4.65
N ALA A 165 6.85 -20.84 3.68
CA ALA A 165 7.22 -21.23 2.32
C ALA A 165 7.56 -20.05 1.40
N SER A 166 7.30 -18.81 1.86
CA SER A 166 7.53 -17.56 1.13
C SER A 166 8.57 -16.70 1.85
N ASP A 167 9.33 -15.90 1.11
CA ASP A 167 10.14 -14.77 1.63
C ASP A 167 9.30 -13.52 1.91
N HIS A 168 8.16 -13.40 1.24
CA HIS A 168 7.16 -12.37 1.54
C HIS A 168 6.29 -12.76 2.75
N ILE A 169 5.93 -11.75 3.54
CA ILE A 169 5.04 -11.82 4.69
C ILE A 169 3.63 -11.49 4.20
N ALA A 170 2.67 -12.36 4.50
CA ALA A 170 1.28 -12.10 4.15
C ALA A 170 0.80 -10.81 4.83
N ILE A 171 0.23 -9.91 4.02
CA ILE A 171 -0.52 -8.74 4.48
C ILE A 171 -2.00 -8.94 4.16
N GLY A 172 -2.88 -8.33 4.96
CA GLY A 172 -4.31 -8.51 4.82
C GLY A 172 -5.09 -7.39 5.50
N ALA A 173 -6.21 -7.02 4.90
CA ALA A 173 -7.14 -6.03 5.43
C ALA A 173 -8.57 -6.56 5.32
N GLU A 174 -9.35 -6.35 6.37
CA GLU A 174 -10.81 -6.49 6.34
C GLU A 174 -11.39 -5.12 5.97
N ILE A 175 -12.17 -5.08 4.89
CA ILE A 175 -12.71 -3.86 4.32
C ILE A 175 -14.23 -3.98 4.29
N GLU A 176 -14.91 -3.01 4.88
CA GLU A 176 -16.37 -2.90 4.81
C GLU A 176 -16.77 -2.33 3.44
N LEU A 177 -17.63 -3.06 2.72
CA LEU A 177 -18.21 -2.61 1.46
C LEU A 177 -19.52 -1.87 1.76
N THR A 178 -19.50 -0.55 1.63
CA THR A 178 -20.68 0.33 1.75
C THR A 178 -21.42 0.49 0.44
#